data_AF-A0A930MUP7-F1
#
_entry.id   AF-A0A930MUP7-F1
#
_cell.length_a   1.000
_cell.length_b   1.000
_cell.length_c   1.000
_cell.angle_alpha   90.00
_cell.angle_beta   90.00
_cell.angle_gamma   90.00
#
_symmetry.space_group_name_H-M   'P 1'
#
loop_
_entity.id
_entity.type
_entity.pdbx_description
1 polymer ?
#
loop_
_entity_poly.entity_id
_entity_poly.type
_entity_poly.pdbx_seq_one_letter_code
_entity_poly.pdbx_strand_id
1 'polypeptide(L)'
;MMQMMKVRIRTKAPMILSAPGHTSVMTATQDSFSGSVLRGIFAARFIETAALGKAAHENDDFMRLFYGGLRFVDAYPVEPLTQTRAIPLPLSVQRAKDGSAICDLMYGEAPRDGGFKSMRGFAAVCDKGLHPVAVQKEIRLHISRSDLNGGSGKERLAGRSMDGGIYNYEAIAQGQSFEGLICGTAEELRLLCGTIGTETFSCCAGRSKYTQYGQCEITVMPAEDIPLPPIPTEERFCLRCETPFLPHRAVPGDARSMLDEVVAALNAGTGGGFLLAEEQRSIYAQAEDIDNFVGTWGMRRPRETALGAGTVFAVRKTGGWQPGDMEAVNAVLCSGVGRRTEEGFGQLRIWDGRGLCCIAQDPPAPAARELCTESKRIAEQIILAHIIEQIRVLAAEDAGRARRTFPPDASHAFARLDSVLGIRPQGACERIRQIVWETKKGMPLGKMLENVKVEGRPLRSYLGEIIHEEMPYAARERQNVTADQDLIDAGKEIGVRDGTAALLKREEVFYAYWHTFFRFARKTAGKAEKGGESA
;
A
#
# COMPACT_ATOMS: atom_id res chain seq x y z
N MET A 1 -12.53 -30.37 -27.11
CA MET A 1 -12.88 -28.96 -26.84
C MET A 1 -12.22 -28.55 -25.55
N MET A 2 -11.82 -27.29 -25.44
CA MET A 2 -11.21 -26.74 -24.22
C MET A 2 -12.30 -26.31 -23.25
N GLN A 3 -12.10 -26.65 -21.98
CA GLN A 3 -12.99 -26.32 -20.89
C GLN A 3 -12.26 -25.45 -19.87
N MET A 4 -13.02 -24.79 -19.01
CA MET A 4 -12.50 -24.06 -17.88
C MET A 4 -13.22 -24.43 -16.59
N MET A 5 -12.51 -24.27 -15.49
CA MET A 5 -13.08 -24.31 -14.15
C MET A 5 -12.78 -23.01 -13.44
N LYS A 6 -13.79 -22.44 -12.78
CA LYS A 6 -13.58 -21.26 -11.92
C LYS A 6 -13.07 -21.71 -10.56
N VAL A 7 -12.07 -21.01 -10.05
CA VAL A 7 -11.47 -21.24 -8.74
C VAL A 7 -11.67 -20.00 -7.89
N ARG A 8 -12.49 -20.10 -6.86
CA ARG A 8 -12.72 -19.02 -5.91
C ARG A 8 -11.79 -19.18 -4.70
N ILE A 9 -11.08 -18.11 -4.37
CA ILE A 9 -10.18 -18.01 -3.22
C ILE A 9 -10.81 -17.04 -2.22
N ARG A 10 -11.09 -17.51 -1.01
CA ARG A 10 -11.49 -16.64 0.11
C ARG A 10 -10.36 -16.51 1.10
N THR A 11 -9.88 -15.29 1.31
CA THR A 11 -8.84 -15.02 2.31
C THR A 11 -9.41 -15.17 3.71
N LYS A 12 -8.78 -16.01 4.54
CA LYS A 12 -9.18 -16.28 5.94
C LYS A 12 -8.21 -15.63 6.94
N ALA A 13 -7.00 -15.33 6.50
CA ALA A 13 -6.01 -14.51 7.18
C ALA A 13 -5.41 -13.51 6.18
N PRO A 14 -4.66 -12.50 6.65
CA PRO A 14 -3.98 -11.56 5.75
C PRO A 14 -3.00 -12.29 4.82
N MET A 15 -2.91 -11.85 3.56
CA MET A 15 -2.11 -12.52 2.54
C MET A 15 -0.95 -11.66 2.08
N ILE A 16 0.27 -12.20 2.13
CA ILE A 16 1.47 -11.55 1.58
C ILE A 16 1.81 -12.24 0.27
N LEU A 17 1.44 -11.64 -0.86
CA LEU A 17 1.79 -12.07 -2.20
C LEU A 17 2.92 -11.17 -2.70
N SER A 18 4.18 -11.53 -2.44
CA SER A 18 5.30 -10.59 -2.62
C SER A 18 5.32 -9.92 -4.00
N ALA A 19 5.28 -8.59 -4.01
CA ALA A 19 5.51 -7.77 -5.18
C ALA A 19 6.96 -7.26 -5.21
N PRO A 20 7.51 -6.91 -6.38
CA PRO A 20 8.76 -6.16 -6.47
C PRO A 20 8.64 -4.86 -5.66
N GLY A 21 9.61 -4.61 -4.77
CA GLY A 21 9.65 -3.41 -3.93
C GLY A 21 11.00 -2.71 -4.03
N HIS A 22 10.98 -1.39 -4.02
CA HIS A 22 12.19 -0.55 -4.08
C HIS A 22 12.71 -0.13 -2.70
N THR A 23 11.98 -0.42 -1.63
CA THR A 23 12.30 0.00 -0.27
C THR A 23 12.77 -1.18 0.57
N SER A 24 13.95 -1.05 1.19
CA SER A 24 14.56 -2.12 2.01
C SER A 24 13.75 -2.51 3.25
N VAL A 25 12.84 -1.63 3.69
CA VAL A 25 12.07 -1.76 4.94
C VAL A 25 10.63 -2.24 4.70
N MET A 26 10.14 -2.26 3.45
CA MET A 26 8.75 -2.64 3.15
C MET A 26 8.70 -3.77 2.12
N THR A 27 8.02 -4.86 2.47
CA THR A 27 7.62 -5.88 1.50
C THR A 27 6.21 -5.57 1.02
N ALA A 28 6.09 -5.11 -0.22
CA ALA A 28 4.81 -4.87 -0.88
C ALA A 28 4.10 -6.19 -1.24
N THR A 29 2.78 -6.15 -1.36
CA THR A 29 1.98 -7.26 -1.85
C THR A 29 1.30 -6.92 -3.17
N GLN A 30 1.19 -7.92 -4.03
CA GLN A 30 0.37 -7.91 -5.24
C GLN A 30 -1.11 -7.76 -4.88
N ASP A 31 -1.90 -7.31 -5.85
CA ASP A 31 -3.35 -7.12 -5.75
C ASP A 31 -4.14 -8.34 -6.25
N SER A 32 -3.46 -9.42 -6.63
CA SER A 32 -4.08 -10.62 -7.20
C SER A 32 -3.24 -11.86 -6.92
N PHE A 33 -3.88 -13.02 -7.02
CA PHE A 33 -3.19 -14.30 -6.96
C PHE A 33 -2.75 -14.68 -8.36
N SER A 34 -1.44 -14.57 -8.66
CA SER A 34 -0.92 -15.01 -9.96
C SER A 34 -1.24 -16.49 -10.26
N GLY A 35 -1.30 -16.81 -11.54
CA GLY A 35 -1.43 -18.17 -12.04
C GLY A 35 -0.35 -19.12 -11.50
N SER A 36 0.88 -18.62 -11.30
CA SER A 36 1.95 -19.37 -10.63
C SER A 36 1.61 -19.74 -9.18
N VAL A 37 0.93 -18.85 -8.44
CA VAL A 37 0.46 -19.13 -7.07
C VAL A 37 -0.66 -20.16 -7.09
N LEU A 38 -1.64 -20.03 -7.99
CA LEU A 38 -2.69 -21.03 -8.19
C LEU A 38 -2.10 -22.41 -8.55
N ARG A 39 -1.19 -22.47 -9.52
CA ARG A 39 -0.47 -23.68 -9.90
C ARG A 39 0.20 -24.31 -8.69
N GLY A 40 0.87 -23.52 -7.85
CA GLY A 40 1.50 -23.98 -6.61
C GLY A 40 0.52 -24.55 -5.58
N ILE A 41 -0.66 -23.93 -5.42
CA ILE A 41 -1.72 -24.40 -4.51
C ILE A 41 -2.22 -25.77 -4.96
N PHE A 42 -2.59 -25.92 -6.23
CA PHE A 42 -3.12 -27.18 -6.76
C PHE A 42 -2.03 -28.27 -6.85
N ALA A 43 -0.79 -27.92 -7.21
CA ALA A 43 0.31 -28.86 -7.22
C ALA A 43 0.58 -29.42 -5.81
N ALA A 44 0.60 -28.55 -4.79
CA ALA A 44 0.77 -28.99 -3.41
C ALA A 44 -0.37 -29.92 -2.97
N ARG A 45 -1.62 -29.57 -3.30
CA ARG A 45 -2.79 -30.39 -2.99
C ARG A 45 -2.73 -31.75 -3.68
N PHE A 46 -2.39 -31.79 -4.96
CA PHE A 46 -2.25 -33.01 -5.74
C PHE A 46 -1.16 -33.93 -5.15
N ILE A 47 0.00 -33.37 -4.81
CA ILE A 47 1.11 -34.12 -4.20
C ILE A 47 0.70 -34.74 -2.86
N GLU A 48 -0.04 -33.97 -2.05
CA GLU A 48 -0.56 -34.42 -0.76
C GLU A 48 -1.56 -35.56 -0.94
N THR A 49 -2.58 -35.38 -1.78
CA THR A 49 -3.67 -36.36 -1.95
C THR A 49 -3.23 -37.63 -2.67
N ALA A 50 -2.32 -37.51 -3.65
CA ALA A 50 -1.73 -38.66 -4.34
C ALA A 50 -0.51 -39.26 -3.62
N ALA A 51 -0.15 -38.75 -2.43
CA ALA A 51 0.96 -39.23 -1.59
C ALA A 51 2.32 -39.33 -2.33
N LEU A 52 2.61 -38.39 -3.24
CA LEU A 52 3.81 -38.44 -4.10
C LEU A 52 5.09 -37.97 -3.38
N GLY A 53 4.96 -37.27 -2.26
CA GLY A 53 6.09 -36.75 -1.50
C GLY A 53 7.01 -35.86 -2.36
N LYS A 54 8.33 -36.11 -2.29
CA LYS A 54 9.34 -35.33 -3.05
C LYS A 54 9.54 -35.81 -4.49
N ALA A 55 8.97 -36.95 -4.87
CA ALA A 55 9.15 -37.59 -6.18
C ALA A 55 8.01 -37.27 -7.17
N ALA A 56 7.29 -36.15 -6.96
CA ALA A 56 6.17 -35.76 -7.82
C ALA A 56 6.53 -35.61 -9.31
N HIS A 57 7.79 -35.30 -9.61
CA HIS A 57 8.31 -35.17 -10.97
C HIS A 57 8.43 -36.50 -11.73
N GLU A 58 8.34 -37.64 -11.03
CA GLU A 58 8.35 -38.99 -11.63
C GLU A 58 6.92 -39.47 -11.98
N ASN A 59 5.89 -38.72 -11.57
CA ASN A 59 4.50 -39.08 -11.84
C ASN A 59 4.03 -38.43 -13.16
N ASP A 60 3.63 -39.26 -14.12
CA ASP A 60 3.22 -38.83 -15.46
C ASP A 60 2.00 -37.89 -15.43
N ASP A 61 1.01 -38.18 -14.58
CA ASP A 61 -0.18 -37.34 -14.44
C ASP A 61 0.17 -35.95 -13.88
N PHE A 62 1.04 -35.88 -12.88
CA PHE A 62 1.53 -34.62 -12.34
C PHE A 62 2.27 -33.81 -13.40
N MET A 63 3.17 -34.45 -14.15
CA MET A 63 3.92 -33.79 -15.23
C MET A 63 2.98 -33.30 -16.33
N ARG A 64 2.04 -34.14 -16.77
CA ARG A 64 1.02 -33.79 -17.76
C ARG A 64 0.21 -32.57 -17.32
N LEU A 65 -0.33 -32.58 -16.11
CA LEU A 65 -1.22 -31.51 -15.65
C LEU A 65 -0.48 -30.17 -15.42
N PHE A 66 0.63 -30.18 -14.70
CA PHE A 66 1.25 -28.94 -14.20
C PHE A 66 2.34 -28.34 -15.11
N TYR A 67 2.80 -29.07 -16.13
CA TYR A 67 3.86 -28.62 -17.07
C TYR A 67 3.39 -28.49 -18.52
N GLY A 68 2.10 -28.41 -18.79
CA GLY A 68 1.61 -28.08 -20.13
C GLY A 68 0.20 -28.50 -20.47
N GLY A 69 -0.43 -29.40 -19.71
CA GLY A 69 -1.82 -29.79 -19.92
C GLY A 69 -2.78 -28.68 -19.47
N LEU A 70 -2.57 -28.14 -18.26
CA LEU A 70 -3.43 -27.10 -17.70
C LEU A 70 -2.83 -25.69 -17.84
N ARG A 71 -3.71 -24.68 -17.84
CA ARG A 71 -3.38 -23.26 -17.75
C ARG A 71 -3.97 -22.71 -16.47
N PHE A 72 -3.14 -22.35 -15.50
CA PHE A 72 -3.57 -21.76 -14.24
C PHE A 72 -3.61 -20.23 -14.40
N VAL A 73 -4.78 -19.65 -14.66
CA VAL A 73 -4.95 -18.22 -14.95
C VAL A 73 -5.18 -17.43 -13.66
N ASP A 74 -4.57 -16.26 -13.57
CA ASP A 74 -4.63 -15.34 -12.44
C ASP A 74 -6.01 -15.22 -11.78
N ALA A 75 -6.01 -15.22 -10.45
CA ALA A 75 -7.16 -14.96 -9.61
C ALA A 75 -7.28 -13.46 -9.27
N TYR A 76 -8.24 -12.80 -9.90
CA TYR A 76 -8.56 -11.38 -9.74
C TYR A 76 -9.67 -11.15 -8.72
N PRO A 77 -9.74 -9.96 -8.09
CA PRO A 77 -10.72 -9.71 -7.03
C PRO A 77 -12.16 -9.85 -7.56
N VAL A 78 -13.05 -10.34 -6.71
CA VAL A 78 -14.49 -10.45 -7.01
C VAL A 78 -15.20 -9.22 -6.47
N GLU A 79 -16.01 -8.58 -7.30
CA GLU A 79 -16.84 -7.47 -6.85
C GLU A 79 -17.95 -7.98 -5.90
N PRO A 80 -18.07 -7.44 -4.67
CA PRO A 80 -18.95 -8.00 -3.66
C PRO A 80 -20.45 -8.01 -3.98
N LEU A 81 -20.97 -7.00 -4.69
CA LEU A 81 -22.42 -6.88 -4.93
C LEU A 81 -22.91 -7.78 -6.06
N THR A 82 -22.22 -7.71 -7.19
CA THR A 82 -22.49 -8.43 -8.44
C THR A 82 -21.91 -9.83 -8.43
N GLN A 83 -21.03 -10.16 -7.47
CA GLN A 83 -20.28 -11.43 -7.40
C GLN A 83 -19.49 -11.73 -8.68
N THR A 84 -19.18 -10.69 -9.45
CA THR A 84 -18.50 -10.80 -10.74
C THR A 84 -16.99 -10.69 -10.56
N ARG A 85 -16.25 -11.60 -11.20
CA ARG A 85 -14.79 -11.55 -11.27
C ARG A 85 -14.37 -10.28 -12.00
N ALA A 86 -13.57 -9.45 -11.35
CA ALA A 86 -13.03 -8.25 -11.96
C ALA A 86 -11.97 -8.60 -13.03
N ILE A 87 -11.78 -7.68 -13.97
CA ILE A 87 -10.72 -7.74 -14.96
C ILE A 87 -9.69 -6.65 -14.68
N PRO A 88 -8.41 -6.84 -15.06
CA PRO A 88 -7.45 -5.75 -15.10
C PRO A 88 -7.92 -4.74 -16.14
N LEU A 89 -8.08 -3.50 -15.71
CA LEU A 89 -8.60 -2.42 -16.55
C LEU A 89 -7.69 -2.19 -17.76
N PRO A 90 -8.26 -2.12 -18.98
CA PRO A 90 -7.46 -1.79 -20.14
C PRO A 90 -6.80 -0.42 -20.00
N LEU A 91 -5.53 -0.33 -20.43
CA LEU A 91 -4.71 0.88 -20.27
C LEU A 91 -5.20 2.08 -21.08
N SER A 92 -6.08 1.85 -22.05
CA SER A 92 -6.75 2.86 -22.85
C SER A 92 -7.94 3.53 -22.15
N VAL A 93 -8.44 2.97 -21.04
CA VAL A 93 -9.62 3.48 -20.33
C VAL A 93 -9.25 4.69 -19.47
N GLN A 94 -9.98 5.78 -19.65
CA GLN A 94 -9.83 7.02 -18.89
C GLN A 94 -11.15 7.44 -18.25
N ARG A 95 -11.03 8.16 -17.13
CA ARG A 95 -12.15 8.79 -16.43
C ARG A 95 -11.93 10.29 -16.34
N ALA A 96 -13.01 11.05 -16.51
CA ALA A 96 -13.00 12.48 -16.25
C ALA A 96 -12.67 12.76 -14.76
N LYS A 97 -11.94 13.83 -14.47
CA LYS A 97 -11.47 14.18 -13.12
C LYS A 97 -12.62 14.54 -12.19
N ASP A 98 -13.69 15.09 -12.72
CA ASP A 98 -14.97 15.34 -12.04
C ASP A 98 -15.80 14.06 -11.85
N GLY A 99 -15.35 12.94 -12.43
CA GLY A 99 -15.98 11.63 -12.34
C GLY A 99 -17.18 11.43 -13.26
N SER A 100 -17.53 12.40 -14.10
CA SER A 100 -18.78 12.45 -14.88
C SER A 100 -18.81 11.52 -16.09
N ALA A 101 -17.64 11.19 -16.66
CA ALA A 101 -17.54 10.40 -17.87
C ALA A 101 -16.41 9.38 -17.82
N ILE A 102 -16.60 8.27 -18.54
CA ILE A 102 -15.56 7.32 -18.91
C ILE A 102 -15.45 7.31 -20.43
N CYS A 103 -14.23 7.22 -20.94
CA CYS A 103 -13.99 6.95 -22.34
C CYS A 103 -12.90 5.88 -22.49
N ASP A 104 -12.96 5.17 -23.61
CA ASP A 104 -11.91 4.26 -24.04
C ASP A 104 -11.24 4.83 -25.28
N LEU A 105 -9.95 5.12 -25.17
CA LEU A 105 -9.18 5.70 -26.25
C LEU A 105 -8.89 4.74 -27.41
N MET A 106 -9.27 3.46 -27.31
CA MET A 106 -9.30 2.53 -28.45
C MET A 106 -10.44 2.81 -29.42
N TYR A 107 -11.50 3.51 -28.99
CA TYR A 107 -12.73 3.71 -29.76
C TYR A 107 -13.17 5.18 -29.90
N GLY A 108 -12.44 6.12 -29.30
CA GLY A 108 -12.75 7.56 -29.36
C GLY A 108 -11.51 8.44 -29.50
N GLU A 109 -11.72 9.70 -29.88
CA GLU A 109 -10.66 10.70 -29.84
C GLU A 109 -10.24 10.99 -28.39
N ALA A 110 -8.94 11.21 -28.16
CA ALA A 110 -8.52 11.67 -26.84
C ALA A 110 -9.14 13.03 -26.53
N PRO A 111 -9.70 13.21 -25.32
CA PRO A 111 -10.21 14.50 -24.88
C PRO A 111 -9.15 15.59 -25.07
N ARG A 112 -9.45 16.61 -25.87
CA ARG A 112 -8.49 17.67 -26.24
C ARG A 112 -8.28 18.70 -25.12
N ASP A 113 -9.24 18.82 -24.21
CA ASP A 113 -9.33 19.94 -23.26
C ASP A 113 -8.73 19.65 -21.87
N GLY A 114 -7.91 18.60 -21.74
CA GLY A 114 -7.48 18.11 -20.44
C GLY A 114 -8.66 17.57 -19.62
N GLY A 115 -8.43 17.26 -18.35
CA GLY A 115 -9.53 16.83 -17.46
C GLY A 115 -9.85 15.34 -17.41
N PHE A 116 -9.13 14.48 -18.13
CA PHE A 116 -9.22 13.01 -17.97
C PHE A 116 -7.95 12.44 -17.32
N LYS A 117 -8.09 11.32 -16.61
CA LYS A 117 -7.00 10.54 -16.02
C LYS A 117 -7.16 9.06 -16.36
N SER A 118 -6.05 8.37 -16.59
CA SER A 118 -6.07 6.91 -16.77
C SER A 118 -6.67 6.21 -15.55
N MET A 119 -7.54 5.23 -15.81
CA MET A 119 -7.98 4.30 -14.78
C MET A 119 -6.98 3.15 -14.70
N ARG A 120 -6.70 2.69 -13.47
CA ARG A 120 -5.77 1.61 -13.17
C ARG A 120 -6.41 0.66 -12.15
N GLY A 121 -5.88 -0.56 -12.05
CA GLY A 121 -6.39 -1.58 -11.14
C GLY A 121 -7.46 -2.46 -11.79
N PHE A 122 -8.46 -2.86 -11.03
CA PHE A 122 -9.46 -3.83 -11.44
C PHE A 122 -10.86 -3.22 -11.51
N ALA A 123 -11.71 -3.75 -12.41
CA ALA A 123 -13.14 -3.47 -12.40
C ALA A 123 -13.93 -4.70 -12.83
N ALA A 124 -15.08 -4.94 -12.18
CA ALA A 124 -16.09 -5.83 -12.74
C ALA A 124 -16.84 -5.11 -13.86
N VAL A 125 -17.05 -5.83 -14.97
CA VAL A 125 -17.80 -5.33 -16.13
C VAL A 125 -19.15 -6.02 -16.14
N CYS A 126 -20.21 -5.26 -15.90
CA CYS A 126 -21.59 -5.72 -15.98
C CYS A 126 -22.27 -4.93 -17.10
N ASP A 127 -22.55 -5.59 -18.22
CA ASP A 127 -22.97 -4.97 -19.48
C ASP A 127 -21.98 -3.90 -19.97
N LYS A 128 -22.25 -2.63 -19.66
CA LYS A 128 -21.39 -1.48 -19.94
C LYS A 128 -21.00 -0.70 -18.68
N GLY A 129 -21.50 -1.12 -17.52
CA GLY A 129 -21.13 -0.58 -16.22
C GLY A 129 -19.79 -1.13 -15.76
N LEU A 130 -18.84 -0.23 -15.52
CA LEU A 130 -17.59 -0.54 -14.83
C LEU A 130 -17.79 -0.30 -13.33
N HIS A 131 -17.59 -1.35 -12.54
CA HIS A 131 -17.56 -1.32 -11.09
C HIS A 131 -16.12 -1.48 -10.61
N PRO A 132 -15.41 -0.38 -10.28
CA PRO A 132 -14.03 -0.45 -9.81
C PRO A 132 -13.92 -1.28 -8.53
N VAL A 133 -12.93 -2.18 -8.48
CA VAL A 133 -12.69 -3.04 -7.32
C VAL A 133 -11.31 -2.73 -6.76
N ALA A 134 -11.29 -2.20 -5.53
CA ALA A 134 -10.05 -1.94 -4.80
C ALA A 134 -9.78 -3.08 -3.82
N VAL A 135 -8.55 -3.60 -3.86
CA VAL A 135 -8.09 -4.61 -2.90
C VAL A 135 -7.68 -3.92 -1.62
N GLN A 136 -8.35 -4.28 -0.53
CA GLN A 136 -8.05 -3.74 0.80
C GLN A 136 -6.72 -4.32 1.29
N LYS A 137 -5.82 -3.45 1.74
CA LYS A 137 -4.52 -3.84 2.29
C LYS A 137 -4.34 -3.29 3.69
N GLU A 138 -3.57 -4.02 4.48
CA GLU A 138 -3.12 -3.59 5.79
C GLU A 138 -1.59 -3.63 5.87
N ILE A 139 -1.03 -2.66 6.60
CA ILE A 139 0.41 -2.62 6.88
C ILE A 139 0.61 -3.11 8.31
N ARG A 140 1.44 -4.14 8.46
CA ARG A 140 1.85 -4.65 9.77
C ARG A 140 3.34 -4.42 9.96
N LEU A 141 3.65 -3.69 11.02
CA LEU A 141 5.02 -3.47 11.48
C LEU A 141 5.48 -4.65 12.32
N HIS A 142 6.63 -5.19 11.95
CA HIS A 142 7.32 -6.25 12.68
C HIS A 142 8.66 -5.74 13.16
N ILE A 143 9.00 -6.18 14.37
CA ILE A 143 10.28 -5.91 15.00
C ILE A 143 10.89 -7.28 15.30
N SER A 144 12.10 -7.52 14.82
CA SER A 144 12.88 -8.70 15.18
C SER A 144 12.99 -8.77 16.70
N ARG A 145 12.70 -9.97 17.24
CA ARG A 145 12.78 -10.27 18.68
C ARG A 145 13.82 -11.35 18.96
N SER A 146 14.74 -11.56 18.02
CA SER A 146 15.73 -12.62 18.04
C SER A 146 17.07 -12.06 17.63
N ASP A 147 18.04 -12.17 18.55
CA ASP A 147 19.44 -11.87 18.34
C ASP A 147 19.98 -12.78 17.23
N LEU A 148 19.85 -12.38 15.95
CA LEU A 148 20.18 -13.20 14.78
C LEU A 148 21.63 -13.72 14.80
N ASN A 149 22.51 -13.09 15.58
CA ASN A 149 23.94 -13.42 15.68
C ASN A 149 24.42 -13.87 17.08
N GLY A 150 23.59 -13.89 18.12
CA GLY A 150 24.09 -13.98 19.51
C GLY A 150 23.40 -14.93 20.48
N GLY A 151 22.20 -15.43 20.16
CA GLY A 151 21.47 -16.40 20.99
C GLY A 151 21.20 -15.97 22.45
N SER A 152 21.40 -14.70 22.81
CA SER A 152 21.44 -14.24 24.20
C SER A 152 20.05 -13.95 24.80
N GLY A 153 19.01 -13.88 23.96
CA GLY A 153 17.63 -13.59 24.36
C GLY A 153 17.40 -12.15 24.85
N LYS A 154 18.39 -11.26 24.70
CA LYS A 154 18.35 -9.89 25.26
C LYS A 154 17.33 -9.00 24.55
N GLU A 155 17.12 -9.15 23.24
CA GLU A 155 16.08 -8.39 22.52
C GLU A 155 14.67 -8.78 22.99
N ARG A 156 14.46 -10.06 23.32
CA ARG A 156 13.18 -10.58 23.82
C ARG A 156 12.84 -10.06 25.21
N LEU A 157 13.84 -9.92 26.08
CA LEU A 157 13.70 -9.31 27.41
C LEU A 157 13.53 -7.79 27.35
N ALA A 158 14.16 -7.13 26.37
CA ALA A 158 14.11 -5.67 26.22
C ALA A 158 12.88 -5.16 25.45
N GLY A 159 12.17 -6.03 24.72
CA GLY A 159 10.99 -5.67 23.94
C GLY A 159 11.26 -4.74 22.75
N ARG A 160 12.53 -4.56 22.35
CA ARG A 160 12.97 -3.67 21.26
C ARG A 160 14.11 -4.32 20.46
N SER A 161 14.17 -4.03 19.16
CA SER A 161 15.32 -4.43 18.33
C SER A 161 16.51 -3.54 18.67
N MET A 162 17.66 -4.18 18.85
CA MET A 162 18.93 -3.51 19.15
C MET A 162 19.78 -3.32 17.89
N ASP A 163 19.43 -3.97 16.78
CA ASP A 163 20.24 -4.00 15.53
C ASP A 163 19.41 -3.75 14.25
N GLY A 164 18.43 -2.83 14.32
CA GLY A 164 17.73 -2.35 13.12
C GLY A 164 16.75 -3.34 12.46
N GLY A 165 16.32 -4.39 13.17
CA GLY A 165 15.41 -5.41 12.67
C GLY A 165 13.95 -4.97 12.57
N ILE A 166 13.66 -3.80 12.02
CA ILE A 166 12.29 -3.32 11.78
C ILE A 166 11.93 -3.57 10.32
N TYR A 167 10.82 -4.27 10.07
CA TYR A 167 10.32 -4.55 8.71
C TYR A 167 8.80 -4.42 8.66
N ASN A 168 8.29 -3.85 7.57
CA ASN A 168 6.86 -3.70 7.32
C ASN A 168 6.41 -4.70 6.26
N TYR A 169 5.33 -5.43 6.55
CA TYR A 169 4.61 -6.21 5.55
C TYR A 169 3.34 -5.47 5.17
N GLU A 170 3.20 -5.19 3.88
CA GLU A 170 1.91 -4.94 3.28
C GLU A 170 1.25 -6.30 3.00
N ALA A 171 0.00 -6.48 3.42
CA ALA A 171 -0.76 -7.71 3.21
C ALA A 171 -2.17 -7.38 2.71
N ILE A 172 -2.70 -8.20 1.81
CA ILE A 172 -4.13 -8.18 1.46
C ILE A 172 -4.90 -8.50 2.73
N ALA A 173 -5.87 -7.65 3.10
CA ALA A 173 -6.71 -7.84 4.27
C ALA A 173 -7.56 -9.11 4.14
N GLN A 174 -7.84 -9.76 5.27
CA GLN A 174 -8.68 -10.95 5.32
C GLN A 174 -10.14 -10.67 4.89
N GLY A 175 -10.86 -11.73 4.50
CA GLY A 175 -12.29 -11.66 4.17
C GLY A 175 -12.61 -11.30 2.72
N GLN A 176 -11.59 -11.03 1.90
CA GLN A 176 -11.72 -10.74 0.47
C GLN A 176 -11.77 -12.01 -0.37
N SER A 177 -12.49 -11.93 -1.49
CA SER A 177 -12.67 -13.02 -2.46
C SER A 177 -11.97 -12.69 -3.78
N PHE A 178 -11.32 -13.70 -4.35
CA PHE A 178 -10.68 -13.65 -5.65
C PHE A 178 -11.16 -14.83 -6.48
N GLU A 179 -11.16 -14.70 -7.80
CA GLU A 179 -11.55 -15.78 -8.70
C GLU A 179 -10.53 -15.90 -9.83
N GLY A 180 -9.99 -17.11 -10.02
CA GLY A 180 -9.10 -17.48 -11.11
C GLY A 180 -9.71 -18.58 -11.96
N LEU A 181 -8.98 -19.00 -12.99
CA LEU A 181 -9.46 -20.03 -13.93
C LEU A 181 -8.41 -21.13 -14.07
N ILE A 182 -8.85 -22.37 -14.27
CA ILE A 182 -8.02 -23.46 -14.75
C ILE A 182 -8.59 -23.90 -16.09
N CYS A 183 -7.84 -23.69 -17.17
CA CYS A 183 -8.22 -24.11 -18.51
C CYS A 183 -7.48 -25.37 -18.92
N GLY A 184 -8.14 -26.27 -19.64
CA GLY A 184 -7.54 -27.51 -20.12
C GLY A 184 -8.54 -28.35 -20.90
N THR A 185 -8.15 -29.56 -21.27
CA THR A 185 -9.10 -30.52 -21.83
C THR A 185 -10.04 -31.08 -20.74
N ALA A 186 -11.22 -31.54 -21.14
CA ALA A 186 -12.17 -32.19 -20.23
C ALA A 186 -11.57 -33.43 -19.52
N GLU A 187 -10.59 -34.10 -20.13
CA GLU A 187 -9.87 -35.22 -19.52
C GLU A 187 -8.94 -34.74 -18.40
N GLU A 188 -8.14 -33.72 -18.66
CA GLU A 188 -7.17 -33.18 -17.69
C GLU A 188 -7.85 -32.54 -16.48
N LEU A 189 -8.96 -31.82 -16.70
CA LEU A 189 -9.74 -31.24 -15.62
C LEU A 189 -10.40 -32.32 -14.74
N ARG A 190 -10.93 -33.39 -15.35
CA ARG A 190 -11.47 -34.54 -14.60
C ARG A 190 -10.40 -35.26 -13.82
N LEU A 191 -9.21 -35.43 -14.40
CA LEU A 191 -8.06 -36.03 -13.72
C LEU A 191 -7.66 -35.20 -12.50
N LEU A 192 -7.50 -33.88 -12.66
CA LEU A 192 -7.20 -32.97 -11.54
C LEU A 192 -8.26 -33.10 -10.43
N CYS A 193 -9.54 -32.98 -10.77
CA CYS A 193 -10.65 -33.09 -9.81
C CYS A 193 -10.67 -34.44 -9.08
N GLY A 194 -10.50 -35.53 -9.83
CA GLY A 194 -10.47 -36.89 -9.30
C GLY A 194 -9.35 -37.08 -8.28
N THR A 195 -8.19 -36.48 -8.51
CA THR A 195 -7.05 -36.58 -7.59
C THR A 195 -7.16 -35.66 -6.37
N ILE A 196 -7.66 -34.42 -6.50
CA ILE A 196 -7.77 -33.51 -5.35
C ILE A 196 -8.93 -33.89 -4.40
N GLY A 197 -9.91 -34.66 -4.89
CA GLY A 197 -10.92 -35.36 -4.10
C GLY A 197 -11.99 -34.50 -3.42
N THR A 198 -11.85 -33.17 -3.42
CA THR A 198 -12.78 -32.24 -2.75
C THR A 198 -12.92 -30.94 -3.53
N GLU A 199 -14.16 -30.48 -3.72
CA GLU A 199 -14.45 -29.19 -4.35
C GLU A 199 -14.03 -28.00 -3.48
N THR A 200 -13.96 -28.16 -2.16
CA THR A 200 -13.51 -27.11 -1.24
C THR A 200 -12.43 -27.63 -0.30
N PHE A 201 -11.35 -26.87 -0.15
CA PHE A 201 -10.26 -27.19 0.79
C PHE A 201 -9.58 -25.93 1.33
N SER A 202 -9.02 -26.04 2.54
CA SER A 202 -8.21 -24.98 3.14
C SER A 202 -6.74 -25.17 2.77
N CYS A 203 -6.03 -24.08 2.54
CA CYS A 203 -4.58 -24.12 2.29
C CYS A 203 -3.88 -22.85 2.80
N CYS A 204 -2.55 -22.84 2.71
CA CYS A 204 -1.74 -21.67 2.97
C CYS A 204 -1.00 -21.22 1.70
N ALA A 205 -1.23 -19.98 1.27
CA ALA A 205 -0.62 -19.35 0.10
C ALA A 205 0.19 -18.09 0.47
N GLY A 206 1.08 -17.65 -0.42
CA GLY A 206 1.93 -16.48 -0.17
C GLY A 206 3.12 -16.72 0.76
N ARG A 207 3.73 -15.64 1.26
CA ARG A 207 4.89 -15.65 2.15
C ARG A 207 4.46 -15.70 3.62
N SER A 208 5.33 -16.20 4.50
CA SER A 208 5.15 -16.26 5.96
C SER A 208 3.94 -17.10 6.43
N LYS A 209 3.67 -18.20 5.71
CA LYS A 209 2.54 -19.13 5.87
C LYS A 209 2.35 -19.73 7.28
N TYR A 210 3.34 -19.62 8.16
CA TYR A 210 3.37 -20.28 9.47
C TYR A 210 3.34 -19.30 10.65
N THR A 211 3.19 -17.99 10.38
CA THR A 211 3.28 -16.93 11.39
C THR A 211 2.17 -15.89 11.21
N GLN A 212 0.91 -16.34 11.15
CA GLN A 212 -0.33 -15.52 11.07
C GLN A 212 -0.76 -15.03 9.67
N TYR A 213 -0.10 -15.42 8.59
CA TYR A 213 -0.46 -15.03 7.22
C TYR A 213 -0.79 -16.24 6.35
N GLY A 214 -1.50 -15.99 5.26
CA GLY A 214 -1.55 -16.92 4.13
C GLY A 214 -2.69 -17.92 4.15
N GLN A 215 -3.47 -18.01 5.23
CA GLN A 215 -4.60 -18.94 5.29
C GLN A 215 -5.72 -18.50 4.33
N CYS A 216 -6.11 -19.39 3.43
CA CYS A 216 -7.23 -19.19 2.52
C CYS A 216 -8.02 -20.48 2.31
N GLU A 217 -9.24 -20.32 1.82
CA GLU A 217 -10.14 -21.39 1.42
C GLU A 217 -10.31 -21.33 -0.10
N ILE A 218 -10.16 -22.49 -0.74
CA ILE A 218 -10.31 -22.66 -2.18
C ILE A 218 -11.62 -23.39 -2.42
N THR A 219 -12.44 -22.85 -3.33
CA THR A 219 -13.64 -23.51 -3.86
C THR A 219 -13.51 -23.64 -5.37
N VAL A 220 -13.64 -24.86 -5.85
CA VAL A 220 -13.52 -25.25 -7.24
C VAL A 220 -14.92 -25.45 -7.81
N MET A 221 -15.28 -24.70 -8.84
CA MET A 221 -16.56 -24.83 -9.52
C MET A 221 -16.50 -25.93 -10.60
N PRO A 222 -17.65 -26.49 -11.01
CA PRO A 222 -17.71 -27.46 -12.09
C PRO A 222 -17.05 -26.97 -13.38
N ALA A 223 -16.48 -27.89 -14.14
CA ALA A 223 -15.94 -27.60 -15.46
C ALA A 223 -17.08 -27.23 -16.43
N GLU A 224 -16.88 -26.16 -17.17
CA GLU A 224 -17.80 -25.69 -18.20
C GLU A 224 -17.05 -25.44 -19.51
N ASP A 225 -17.76 -25.53 -20.63
CA ASP A 225 -17.20 -25.17 -21.93
C ASP A 225 -16.90 -23.67 -21.95
N ILE A 226 -15.74 -23.32 -22.52
CA ILE A 226 -15.36 -21.91 -22.65
C ILE A 226 -16.29 -21.26 -23.68
N PRO A 227 -17.05 -20.23 -23.32
CA PRO A 227 -17.96 -19.57 -24.26
C PRO A 227 -17.17 -19.01 -25.46
N LEU A 228 -17.70 -19.21 -26.66
CA LEU A 228 -17.19 -18.50 -27.82
C LEU A 228 -17.64 -17.04 -27.75
N PRO A 229 -16.72 -16.07 -27.88
CA PRO A 229 -17.11 -14.68 -28.03
C PRO A 229 -17.79 -14.48 -29.39
N PRO A 230 -18.66 -13.47 -29.52
CA PRO A 230 -19.29 -13.15 -30.80
C PRO A 230 -18.24 -12.78 -31.85
N ILE A 231 -18.47 -13.19 -33.09
CA ILE A 231 -17.62 -12.82 -34.22
C ILE A 231 -17.65 -11.29 -34.37
N PRO A 232 -16.49 -10.61 -34.36
CA PRO A 232 -16.44 -9.17 -34.64
C PRO A 232 -17.10 -8.83 -35.98
N THR A 233 -18.03 -7.89 -35.95
CA THR A 233 -18.73 -7.38 -37.15
C THR A 233 -17.84 -6.51 -38.03
N GLU A 234 -16.82 -5.90 -37.42
CA GLU A 234 -15.83 -5.06 -38.08
C GLU A 234 -14.54 -5.84 -38.32
N GLU A 235 -13.80 -5.50 -39.36
CA GLU A 235 -12.46 -6.05 -39.62
C GLU A 235 -11.48 -5.70 -38.49
N ARG A 236 -11.69 -4.56 -37.82
CA ARG A 236 -10.89 -4.06 -36.72
C ARG A 236 -11.55 -4.40 -35.39
N PHE A 237 -10.78 -5.01 -34.49
CA PHE A 237 -11.22 -5.24 -33.11
C PHE A 237 -10.05 -5.18 -32.14
N CYS A 238 -10.34 -5.09 -30.84
CA CYS A 238 -9.32 -4.95 -29.82
C CYS A 238 -9.13 -6.26 -29.06
N LEU A 239 -7.87 -6.55 -28.73
CA LEU A 239 -7.48 -7.61 -27.81
C LEU A 239 -6.87 -6.98 -26.56
N ARG A 240 -7.23 -7.51 -25.39
CA ARG A 240 -6.67 -7.14 -24.10
C ARG A 240 -5.90 -8.33 -23.52
N CYS A 241 -4.69 -8.07 -23.03
CA CYS A 241 -3.94 -9.00 -22.20
C CYS A 241 -4.70 -9.19 -20.88
N GLU A 242 -5.29 -10.37 -20.70
CA GLU A 242 -5.95 -10.78 -19.48
C GLU A 242 -4.93 -11.05 -18.38
N THR A 243 -3.77 -11.60 -18.75
CA THR A 243 -2.60 -11.83 -17.88
C THR A 243 -1.35 -11.24 -18.55
N PRO A 244 -0.23 -11.11 -17.84
CA PRO A 244 1.00 -10.62 -18.46
C PRO A 244 1.45 -11.51 -19.61
N PHE A 245 1.97 -10.91 -20.68
CA PHE A 245 2.42 -11.59 -21.88
C PHE A 245 3.95 -11.61 -21.98
N LEU A 246 4.52 -12.82 -21.99
CA LEU A 246 5.96 -13.07 -22.06
C LEU A 246 6.33 -13.63 -23.46
N PRO A 247 6.93 -12.83 -24.36
CA PRO A 247 7.28 -13.28 -25.70
C PRO A 247 8.46 -14.27 -25.68
N HIS A 248 8.61 -15.06 -26.74
CA HIS A 248 9.76 -15.95 -26.95
C HIS A 248 10.97 -15.24 -27.54
N ARG A 249 10.76 -14.36 -28.53
CA ARG A 249 11.85 -13.85 -29.40
C ARG A 249 11.83 -12.34 -29.64
N ALA A 250 10.88 -11.62 -29.07
CA ALA A 250 10.73 -10.19 -29.31
C ALA A 250 11.79 -9.35 -28.57
N VAL A 251 11.95 -8.11 -29.03
CA VAL A 251 12.80 -7.13 -28.35
C VAL A 251 12.13 -6.71 -27.04
N PRO A 252 12.74 -6.96 -25.86
CA PRO A 252 12.15 -6.60 -24.58
C PRO A 252 11.81 -5.11 -24.49
N GLY A 253 10.57 -4.78 -24.14
CA GLY A 253 10.09 -3.41 -23.98
C GLY A 253 9.57 -2.75 -25.27
N ASP A 254 9.79 -3.34 -26.44
CA ASP A 254 9.13 -2.92 -27.68
C ASP A 254 7.78 -3.63 -27.82
N ALA A 255 6.72 -2.96 -27.37
CA ALA A 255 5.37 -3.53 -27.39
C ALA A 255 4.93 -4.01 -28.78
N ARG A 256 5.34 -3.34 -29.87
CA ARG A 256 4.90 -3.75 -31.22
C ARG A 256 5.58 -5.05 -31.63
N SER A 257 6.90 -5.13 -31.49
CA SER A 257 7.66 -6.36 -31.74
C SER A 257 7.18 -7.53 -30.87
N MET A 258 6.81 -7.27 -29.61
CA MET A 258 6.24 -8.29 -28.73
C MET A 258 4.89 -8.80 -29.24
N LEU A 259 3.99 -7.90 -29.64
CA LEU A 259 2.64 -8.26 -30.10
C LEU A 259 2.61 -8.95 -31.48
N ASP A 260 3.65 -8.84 -32.29
CA ASP A 260 3.76 -9.59 -33.55
C ASP A 260 3.70 -11.11 -33.33
N GLU A 261 4.17 -11.61 -32.18
CA GLU A 261 4.07 -13.02 -31.82
C GLU A 261 2.62 -13.46 -31.57
N VAL A 262 1.78 -12.57 -31.01
CA VAL A 262 0.34 -12.81 -30.87
C VAL A 262 -0.33 -12.87 -32.24
N VAL A 263 0.02 -11.95 -33.13
CA VAL A 263 -0.50 -11.95 -34.51
C VAL A 263 -0.07 -13.22 -35.27
N ALA A 264 1.18 -13.66 -35.12
CA ALA A 264 1.66 -14.90 -35.70
C ALA A 264 0.89 -16.13 -35.18
N ALA A 265 0.60 -16.16 -33.87
CA ALA A 265 -0.19 -17.25 -33.27
C ALA A 265 -1.64 -17.28 -33.79
N LEU A 266 -2.28 -16.12 -33.97
CA LEU A 266 -3.60 -16.02 -34.58
C LEU A 266 -3.57 -16.56 -36.02
N ASN A 267 -2.63 -16.07 -36.84
CA ASN A 267 -2.47 -16.47 -38.24
C ASN A 267 -2.19 -17.96 -38.44
N ALA A 268 -1.47 -18.60 -37.51
CA ALA A 268 -1.17 -20.02 -37.60
C ALA A 268 -2.43 -20.91 -37.45
N GLY A 269 -3.47 -20.41 -36.76
CA GLY A 269 -4.68 -21.18 -36.44
C GLY A 269 -5.88 -20.88 -37.33
N THR A 270 -5.82 -19.86 -38.19
CA THR A 270 -7.01 -19.31 -38.88
C THR A 270 -6.81 -19.14 -40.37
N GLY A 271 -7.92 -19.14 -41.13
CA GLY A 271 -7.91 -18.67 -42.52
C GLY A 271 -7.88 -17.15 -42.62
N GLY A 272 -7.20 -16.63 -43.64
CA GLY A 272 -6.99 -15.18 -43.82
C GLY A 272 -5.84 -14.63 -42.96
N GLY A 273 -5.60 -13.32 -43.06
CA GLY A 273 -4.51 -12.66 -42.34
C GLY A 273 -5.01 -11.78 -41.20
N PHE A 274 -4.29 -11.80 -40.09
CA PHE A 274 -4.33 -10.84 -39.00
C PHE A 274 -3.09 -9.97 -39.07
N LEU A 275 -3.28 -8.68 -38.80
CA LEU A 275 -2.23 -7.67 -38.72
C LEU A 275 -2.48 -6.76 -37.51
N LEU A 276 -1.42 -6.23 -36.90
CA LEU A 276 -1.57 -5.13 -35.95
C LEU A 276 -2.06 -3.89 -36.70
N ALA A 277 -3.02 -3.16 -36.13
CA ALA A 277 -3.48 -1.92 -36.72
C ALA A 277 -2.34 -0.87 -36.74
N GLU A 278 -2.23 -0.14 -37.85
CA GLU A 278 -1.17 0.87 -38.10
C GLU A 278 -1.60 2.31 -37.78
N GLU A 279 -2.87 2.51 -37.46
CA GLU A 279 -3.39 3.82 -37.08
C GLU A 279 -2.76 4.35 -35.78
N GLN A 280 -2.77 5.68 -35.62
CA GLN A 280 -2.28 6.30 -34.40
C GLN A 280 -3.08 5.79 -33.19
N ARG A 281 -2.38 5.48 -32.08
CA ARG A 281 -2.98 4.96 -30.84
C ARG A 281 -3.67 3.60 -30.98
N SER A 282 -3.12 2.71 -31.81
CA SER A 282 -3.57 1.32 -31.89
C SER A 282 -3.09 0.42 -30.76
N ILE A 283 -2.17 0.88 -29.90
CA ILE A 283 -1.56 0.10 -28.81
C ILE A 283 -1.46 0.97 -27.55
N TYR A 284 -2.01 0.46 -26.44
CA TYR A 284 -1.79 0.97 -25.09
C TYR A 284 -1.20 -0.15 -24.24
N ALA A 285 0.10 -0.09 -24.01
CA ALA A 285 0.86 -1.15 -23.37
C ALA A 285 1.68 -0.61 -22.19
N GLN A 286 1.97 -1.49 -21.25
CA GLN A 286 2.91 -1.24 -20.16
C GLN A 286 3.88 -2.42 -20.10
N ALA A 287 5.18 -2.13 -20.09
CA ALA A 287 6.18 -3.15 -19.77
C ALA A 287 6.23 -3.37 -18.26
N GLU A 288 6.41 -4.61 -17.85
CA GLU A 288 6.64 -4.98 -16.45
C GLU A 288 7.66 -6.11 -16.34
N ASP A 289 8.33 -6.17 -15.20
CA ASP A 289 9.31 -7.21 -14.90
C ASP A 289 8.65 -8.36 -14.12
N ILE A 290 8.73 -9.56 -14.67
CA ILE A 290 8.27 -10.80 -14.05
C ILE A 290 9.48 -11.51 -13.44
N ASP A 291 9.46 -11.67 -12.12
CA ASP A 291 10.31 -12.61 -11.40
C ASP A 291 9.48 -13.33 -10.31
N ASN A 292 9.82 -14.61 -10.06
CA ASN A 292 9.18 -15.39 -9.00
C ASN A 292 10.18 -16.29 -8.29
N PHE A 293 9.88 -16.60 -7.03
CA PHE A 293 10.69 -17.50 -6.21
C PHE A 293 10.25 -18.95 -6.40
N VAL A 294 11.19 -19.84 -6.71
CA VAL A 294 10.94 -21.27 -6.86
C VAL A 294 11.27 -21.96 -5.54
N GLY A 295 10.22 -22.39 -4.82
CA GLY A 295 10.37 -23.02 -3.50
C GLY A 295 11.27 -24.25 -3.50
N THR A 296 11.16 -25.11 -4.51
CA THR A 296 11.96 -26.34 -4.64
C THR A 296 13.46 -26.07 -4.78
N TRP A 297 13.85 -24.96 -5.41
CA TRP A 297 15.25 -24.60 -5.64
C TRP A 297 15.79 -23.63 -4.59
N GLY A 298 14.92 -23.00 -3.79
CA GLY A 298 15.31 -21.99 -2.82
C GLY A 298 15.85 -20.69 -3.46
N MET A 299 15.51 -20.40 -4.73
CA MET A 299 16.05 -19.26 -5.46
C MET A 299 15.01 -18.57 -6.37
N ARG A 300 15.31 -17.34 -6.79
CA ARG A 300 14.50 -16.62 -7.79
C ARG A 300 14.85 -17.07 -9.20
N ARG A 301 13.85 -17.07 -10.07
CA ARG A 301 14.08 -17.15 -11.51
C ARG A 301 14.78 -15.87 -12.02
N PRO A 302 15.51 -15.97 -13.14
CA PRO A 302 15.91 -14.78 -13.89
C PRO A 302 14.70 -13.89 -14.18
N ARG A 303 14.91 -12.59 -14.08
CA ARG A 303 13.88 -11.59 -14.37
C ARG A 303 13.65 -11.50 -15.87
N GLU A 304 12.38 -11.38 -16.25
CA GLU A 304 11.95 -11.34 -17.66
C GLU A 304 11.01 -10.17 -17.88
N THR A 305 11.14 -9.46 -19.00
CA THR A 305 10.24 -8.34 -19.35
C THR A 305 9.00 -8.86 -20.07
N ALA A 306 7.82 -8.51 -19.57
CA ALA A 306 6.51 -8.82 -20.12
C ALA A 306 5.76 -7.55 -20.55
N LEU A 307 4.71 -7.72 -21.35
CA LEU A 307 3.64 -6.74 -21.43
C LEU A 307 2.63 -7.04 -20.32
N GLY A 308 2.37 -6.07 -19.45
CA GLY A 308 1.52 -6.24 -18.29
C GLY A 308 0.05 -6.46 -18.64
N ALA A 309 -0.66 -7.09 -17.70
CA ALA A 309 -2.11 -7.26 -17.79
C ALA A 309 -2.83 -5.91 -17.97
N GLY A 310 -3.91 -5.89 -18.76
CA GLY A 310 -4.58 -4.65 -19.16
C GLY A 310 -3.96 -3.96 -20.39
N THR A 311 -2.80 -4.41 -20.88
CA THR A 311 -2.32 -4.01 -22.22
C THR A 311 -3.41 -4.29 -23.25
N VAL A 312 -3.72 -3.33 -24.11
CA VAL A 312 -4.77 -3.42 -25.12
C VAL A 312 -4.28 -2.90 -26.46
N PHE A 313 -4.62 -3.61 -27.53
CA PHE A 313 -4.18 -3.29 -28.87
C PHE A 313 -5.22 -3.68 -29.92
N ALA A 314 -5.21 -2.97 -31.04
CA ALA A 314 -6.09 -3.22 -32.17
C ALA A 314 -5.44 -4.17 -33.17
N VAL A 315 -6.21 -5.15 -33.62
CA VAL A 315 -5.89 -6.06 -34.72
C VAL A 315 -6.88 -5.85 -35.86
N ARG A 316 -6.41 -6.06 -37.09
CA ARG A 316 -7.23 -6.05 -38.29
C ARG A 316 -7.21 -7.42 -38.94
N LYS A 317 -8.38 -7.95 -39.26
CA LYS A 317 -8.54 -9.14 -40.09
C LYS A 317 -8.67 -8.72 -41.55
N THR A 318 -7.79 -9.20 -42.42
CA THR A 318 -7.72 -8.83 -43.85
C THR A 318 -8.50 -9.76 -44.77
N GLY A 319 -9.00 -10.88 -44.24
CA GLY A 319 -9.88 -11.81 -44.95
C GLY A 319 -11.21 -12.00 -44.23
N GLY A 320 -12.25 -12.42 -44.95
CA GLY A 320 -13.55 -12.76 -44.33
C GLY A 320 -13.43 -13.92 -43.34
N TRP A 321 -14.25 -13.89 -42.28
CA TRP A 321 -14.33 -14.98 -41.31
C TRP A 321 -14.77 -16.29 -41.98
N GLN A 322 -13.98 -17.34 -41.81
CA GLN A 322 -14.29 -18.69 -42.24
C GLN A 322 -14.92 -19.50 -41.10
N PRO A 323 -15.68 -20.56 -41.41
CA PRO A 323 -16.15 -21.50 -40.39
C PRO A 323 -14.96 -22.07 -39.60
N GLY A 324 -15.01 -22.01 -38.26
CA GLY A 324 -13.93 -22.49 -37.39
C GLY A 324 -12.89 -21.44 -36.98
N ASP A 325 -12.86 -20.27 -37.62
CA ASP A 325 -11.87 -19.23 -37.30
C ASP A 325 -12.03 -18.71 -35.87
N MET A 326 -13.27 -18.52 -35.41
CA MET A 326 -13.53 -17.96 -34.08
C MET A 326 -13.21 -18.98 -32.98
N GLU A 327 -13.45 -20.28 -33.24
CA GLU A 327 -13.01 -21.37 -32.39
C GLU A 327 -11.48 -21.38 -32.26
N ALA A 328 -10.76 -21.23 -33.37
CA ALA A 328 -9.30 -21.19 -33.39
C ALA A 328 -8.74 -19.96 -32.69
N VAL A 329 -9.30 -18.77 -32.95
CA VAL A 329 -8.95 -17.54 -32.24
C VAL A 329 -9.19 -17.73 -30.74
N ASN A 330 -10.37 -18.19 -30.32
CA ASN A 330 -10.67 -18.37 -28.90
C ASN A 330 -9.73 -19.38 -28.23
N ALA A 331 -9.34 -20.44 -28.95
CA ALA A 331 -8.34 -21.39 -28.48
C ALA A 331 -6.97 -20.74 -28.24
N VAL A 332 -6.49 -19.87 -29.14
CA VAL A 332 -5.25 -19.10 -28.94
C VAL A 332 -5.37 -18.17 -27.74
N LEU A 333 -6.46 -17.40 -27.66
CA LEU A 333 -6.69 -16.43 -26.58
C LEU A 333 -6.74 -17.08 -25.19
N CYS A 334 -7.33 -18.29 -25.10
CA CYS A 334 -7.54 -19.01 -23.84
C CYS A 334 -6.45 -20.06 -23.52
N SER A 335 -5.63 -20.48 -24.48
CA SER A 335 -4.41 -21.29 -24.21
C SER A 335 -3.23 -20.41 -23.83
N GLY A 336 -3.26 -19.15 -24.25
CA GLY A 336 -2.22 -18.16 -24.01
C GLY A 336 -1.11 -18.23 -25.08
N VAL A 337 -0.51 -17.07 -25.36
CA VAL A 337 0.60 -16.94 -26.31
C VAL A 337 1.90 -16.65 -25.56
N GLY A 338 3.01 -17.14 -26.10
CA GLY A 338 4.33 -16.89 -25.52
C GLY A 338 4.75 -17.97 -24.53
N ARG A 339 5.58 -17.58 -23.58
CA ARG A 339 6.23 -18.49 -22.63
C ARG A 339 5.41 -18.63 -21.35
N ARG A 340 5.61 -19.75 -20.66
CA ARG A 340 5.06 -20.04 -19.32
C ARG A 340 3.53 -20.03 -19.28
N THR A 341 2.89 -20.46 -20.36
CA THR A 341 1.43 -20.47 -20.48
C THR A 341 0.79 -21.39 -19.44
N GLU A 342 1.48 -22.44 -18.99
CA GLU A 342 1.03 -23.31 -17.91
C GLU A 342 0.90 -22.56 -16.56
N GLU A 343 1.65 -21.47 -16.36
CA GLU A 343 1.52 -20.57 -15.23
C GLU A 343 0.48 -19.46 -15.48
N GLY A 344 -0.27 -19.53 -16.58
CA GLY A 344 -1.34 -18.61 -16.93
C GLY A 344 -0.92 -17.42 -17.78
N PHE A 345 0.37 -17.24 -18.07
CA PHE A 345 0.85 -16.10 -18.86
C PHE A 345 0.32 -16.13 -20.30
N GLY A 346 0.17 -14.93 -20.88
CA GLY A 346 -0.19 -14.75 -22.28
C GLY A 346 -1.68 -14.91 -22.59
N GLN A 347 -2.54 -15.02 -21.58
CA GLN A 347 -4.00 -15.03 -21.79
C GLN A 347 -4.48 -13.70 -22.35
N LEU A 348 -5.38 -13.77 -23.32
CA LEU A 348 -5.95 -12.60 -24.01
C LEU A 348 -7.47 -12.71 -24.04
N ARG A 349 -8.18 -11.59 -24.15
CA ARG A 349 -9.64 -11.56 -24.37
C ARG A 349 -9.99 -10.48 -25.40
N ILE A 350 -11.03 -10.72 -26.20
CA ILE A 350 -11.61 -9.66 -27.02
C ILE A 350 -12.12 -8.56 -26.10
N TRP A 351 -11.87 -7.32 -26.47
CA TRP A 351 -12.27 -6.14 -25.72
C TRP A 351 -13.13 -5.22 -26.57
N ASP A 352 -14.25 -4.75 -26.01
CA ASP A 352 -15.11 -3.73 -26.60
C ASP A 352 -15.48 -2.68 -25.54
N GLY A 353 -14.73 -1.58 -25.54
CA GLY A 353 -14.93 -0.46 -24.62
C GLY A 353 -15.92 0.60 -25.09
N ARG A 354 -16.73 0.33 -26.13
CA ARG A 354 -17.75 1.30 -26.57
C ARG A 354 -18.87 1.40 -25.55
N GLY A 355 -19.27 2.62 -25.22
CA GLY A 355 -20.40 2.91 -24.34
C GLY A 355 -20.18 2.63 -22.86
N LEU A 356 -18.93 2.49 -22.40
CA LEU A 356 -18.63 2.28 -20.98
C LEU A 356 -19.11 3.45 -20.11
N CYS A 357 -19.65 3.12 -18.94
CA CYS A 357 -19.97 4.10 -17.90
C CYS A 357 -19.41 3.66 -16.54
N CYS A 358 -19.05 4.61 -15.68
CA CYS A 358 -18.62 4.29 -14.31
C CYS A 358 -19.85 4.15 -13.43
N ILE A 359 -20.01 3.01 -12.77
CA ILE A 359 -20.91 2.90 -11.64
C ILE A 359 -20.03 3.05 -10.41
N ALA A 360 -19.85 4.31 -9.98
CA ALA A 360 -19.13 4.57 -8.73
C ALA A 360 -19.94 3.92 -7.60
N GLN A 361 -19.31 3.00 -6.88
CA GLN A 361 -19.70 2.77 -5.51
C GLN A 361 -19.17 3.97 -4.74
N ASP A 362 -20.06 4.73 -4.10
CA ASP A 362 -19.61 5.51 -2.95
C ASP A 362 -19.01 4.48 -1.99
N PRO A 363 -17.70 4.51 -1.71
CA PRO A 363 -17.15 3.65 -0.70
C PRO A 363 -17.96 3.92 0.57
N PRO A 364 -18.52 2.91 1.25
CA PRO A 364 -19.15 3.16 2.54
C PRO A 364 -18.10 3.87 3.37
N ALA A 365 -18.44 5.07 3.86
CA ALA A 365 -17.56 5.81 4.74
C ALA A 365 -17.06 4.80 5.79
N PRO A 366 -15.73 4.63 5.95
CA PRO A 366 -15.21 3.62 6.86
C PRO A 366 -15.89 3.86 8.21
N ALA A 367 -16.55 2.81 8.73
CA ALA A 367 -17.26 2.91 10.00
C ALA A 367 -16.28 3.50 11.02
N ALA A 368 -16.70 4.58 11.68
CA ALA A 368 -15.85 5.28 12.64
C ALA A 368 -15.29 4.26 13.63
N ARG A 369 -13.95 4.18 13.73
CA ARG A 369 -13.30 3.26 14.66
C ARG A 369 -13.70 3.66 16.09
N GLU A 370 -14.42 2.78 16.79
CA GLU A 370 -14.69 3.00 18.21
C GLU A 370 -13.43 2.69 19.03
N LEU A 371 -12.68 3.74 19.39
CA LEU A 371 -11.56 3.62 20.31
C LEU A 371 -12.08 3.48 21.75
N CYS A 372 -11.55 2.48 22.47
CA CYS A 372 -11.82 2.35 23.90
C CYS A 372 -11.17 3.49 24.71
N THR A 373 -11.66 3.71 25.94
CA THR A 373 -11.21 4.81 26.82
C THR A 373 -9.69 4.81 27.05
N GLU A 374 -9.09 3.64 27.20
CA GLU A 374 -7.64 3.53 27.45
C GLU A 374 -6.82 3.89 26.21
N SER A 375 -7.26 3.49 25.01
CA SER A 375 -6.61 3.90 23.75
C SER A 375 -6.68 5.41 23.55
N LYS A 376 -7.83 6.04 23.87
CA LYS A 376 -7.99 7.50 23.82
C LYS A 376 -7.02 8.19 24.79
N ARG A 377 -6.91 7.68 26.02
CA ARG A 377 -6.00 8.20 27.05
C ARG A 377 -4.53 8.12 26.60
N ILE A 378 -4.10 6.99 26.06
CA ILE A 378 -2.72 6.80 25.58
C ILE A 378 -2.45 7.71 24.37
N ALA A 379 -3.38 7.81 23.43
CA ALA A 379 -3.25 8.67 22.27
C ALA A 379 -3.15 10.16 22.66
N GLU A 380 -3.96 10.63 23.61
CA GLU A 380 -3.86 11.99 24.15
C GLU A 380 -2.47 12.23 24.79
N GLN A 381 -1.93 11.26 25.52
CA GLN A 381 -0.57 11.34 26.09
C GLN A 381 0.51 11.43 25.01
N ILE A 382 0.35 10.73 23.89
CA ILE A 382 1.29 10.80 22.75
C ILE A 382 1.25 12.19 22.11
N ILE A 383 0.05 12.74 21.87
CA ILE A 383 -0.11 14.10 21.31
C ILE A 383 0.49 15.13 22.26
N LEU A 384 0.21 15.03 23.57
CA LEU A 384 0.79 15.92 24.57
C LEU A 384 2.32 15.83 24.60
N ALA A 385 2.89 14.62 24.52
CA ALA A 385 4.33 14.43 24.45
C ALA A 385 4.94 15.07 23.20
N HIS A 386 4.29 14.94 22.04
CA HIS A 386 4.71 15.59 20.80
C HIS A 386 4.75 17.12 20.95
N ILE A 387 3.67 17.72 21.48
CA ILE A 387 3.60 19.17 21.75
C ILE A 387 4.72 19.58 22.71
N ILE A 388 4.96 18.82 23.77
CA ILE A 388 6.02 19.09 24.74
C ILE A 388 7.40 19.14 24.08
N GLU A 389 7.71 18.26 23.13
CA GLU A 389 9.01 18.31 22.43
C GLU A 389 9.16 19.58 21.58
N GLN A 390 8.11 20.02 20.87
CA GLN A 390 8.15 21.29 20.12
C GLN A 390 8.34 22.49 21.07
N ILE A 391 7.65 22.48 22.20
CA ILE A 391 7.76 23.50 23.24
C ILE A 391 9.18 23.59 23.81
N ARG A 392 9.88 22.46 23.96
CA ARG A 392 11.29 22.45 24.42
C ARG A 392 12.23 23.09 23.40
N VAL A 393 12.02 22.84 22.10
CA VAL A 393 12.80 23.46 21.04
C VAL A 393 12.61 24.98 21.09
N LEU A 394 11.36 25.45 21.15
CA LEU A 394 11.05 26.87 21.30
C LEU A 394 11.70 27.49 22.53
N ALA A 395 11.55 26.86 23.70
CA ALA A 395 12.15 27.36 24.94
C ALA A 395 13.68 27.53 24.85
N ALA A 396 14.36 26.62 24.15
CA ALA A 396 15.80 26.72 23.91
C ALA A 396 16.15 27.89 22.95
N GLU A 397 15.37 28.08 21.89
CA GLU A 397 15.52 29.22 20.97
C GLU A 397 15.30 30.55 21.69
N ASP A 398 14.25 30.64 22.50
CA ASP A 398 13.86 31.83 23.27
C ASP A 398 14.94 32.19 24.29
N ALA A 399 15.50 31.20 24.99
CA ALA A 399 16.63 31.41 25.89
C ALA A 399 17.86 31.95 25.15
N GLY A 400 18.11 31.47 23.93
CA GLY A 400 19.15 31.98 23.04
C GLY A 400 18.94 33.44 22.66
N ARG A 401 17.72 33.82 22.26
CA ARG A 401 17.35 35.21 21.90
C ARG A 401 17.41 36.15 23.10
N ALA A 402 16.92 35.69 24.25
CA ALA A 402 16.88 36.47 25.50
C ALA A 402 18.27 36.71 26.11
N ARG A 403 19.32 35.99 25.66
CA ARG A 403 20.68 36.05 26.23
C ARG A 403 21.23 37.47 26.39
N ARG A 404 20.95 38.36 25.44
CA ARG A 404 21.43 39.76 25.48
C ARG A 404 20.85 40.58 26.65
N THR A 405 19.80 40.08 27.28
CA THR A 405 19.12 40.71 28.43
C THR A 405 19.56 40.14 29.77
N PHE A 406 20.45 39.14 29.77
CA PHE A 406 20.85 38.45 31.00
C PHE A 406 21.84 39.30 31.81
N PRO A 407 21.59 39.49 33.12
CA PRO A 407 22.58 40.06 34.03
C PRO A 407 23.86 39.19 34.11
N PRO A 408 25.03 39.77 34.45
CA PRO A 408 26.32 39.05 34.53
C PRO A 408 26.31 37.80 35.42
N ASP A 409 25.54 37.80 36.51
CA ASP A 409 25.45 36.68 37.48
C ASP A 409 24.14 35.89 37.40
N ALA A 410 23.45 35.91 36.25
CA ALA A 410 22.12 35.33 36.11
C ALA A 410 22.05 33.79 36.26
N SER A 411 23.20 33.09 36.15
CA SER A 411 23.27 31.62 36.21
C SER A 411 22.68 31.05 37.52
N HIS A 412 22.98 31.67 38.67
CA HIS A 412 22.44 31.25 39.95
C HIS A 412 20.93 31.51 40.08
N ALA A 413 20.44 32.60 39.49
CA ALA A 413 19.01 32.92 39.48
C ALA A 413 18.21 31.90 38.65
N PHE A 414 18.70 31.53 37.47
CA PHE A 414 18.08 30.47 36.66
C PHE A 414 18.12 29.11 37.36
N ALA A 415 19.23 28.75 38.02
CA ALA A 415 19.31 27.51 38.80
C ALA A 415 18.27 27.48 39.94
N ARG A 416 18.06 28.63 40.61
CA ARG A 416 17.05 28.74 41.66
C ARG A 416 15.63 28.59 41.12
N LEU A 417 15.30 29.26 40.00
CA LEU A 417 13.98 29.14 39.38
C LEU A 417 13.70 27.71 38.88
N ASP A 418 14.70 27.05 38.29
CA ASP A 418 14.63 25.64 37.89
C ASP A 418 14.40 24.71 39.09
N SER A 419 15.09 24.97 40.21
CA SER A 419 14.87 24.22 41.46
C SER A 419 13.47 24.42 42.03
N VAL A 420 12.87 25.61 41.88
CA VAL A 420 11.51 25.91 42.35
C VAL A 420 10.45 25.24 41.48
N LEU A 421 10.67 25.14 40.16
CA LEU A 421 9.82 24.33 39.29
C LEU A 421 9.74 22.87 39.77
N GLY A 422 10.83 22.34 40.31
CA GLY A 422 10.90 21.00 40.88
C GLY A 422 11.13 19.92 39.81
N ILE A 423 11.12 18.66 40.26
CA ILE A 423 11.45 17.48 39.41
C ILE A 423 10.24 17.02 38.59
N ARG A 424 9.02 17.45 38.94
CA ARG A 424 7.77 17.02 38.31
C ARG A 424 6.87 18.22 37.99
N PRO A 425 6.03 18.14 36.94
CA PRO A 425 5.18 19.24 36.53
C PRO A 425 4.11 19.61 37.55
N GLN A 426 3.63 18.66 38.36
CA GLN A 426 2.52 18.91 39.28
C GLN A 426 2.85 20.03 40.28
N GLY A 427 2.01 21.07 40.30
CA GLY A 427 2.13 22.25 41.17
C GLY A 427 3.28 23.20 40.79
N ALA A 428 3.87 23.05 39.60
CA ALA A 428 4.93 23.92 39.11
C ALA A 428 4.46 25.37 38.96
N CYS A 429 3.22 25.58 38.48
CA CYS A 429 2.63 26.91 38.35
C CYS A 429 2.56 27.62 39.71
N GLU A 430 2.07 26.93 40.74
CA GLU A 430 1.88 27.52 42.07
C GLU A 430 3.21 27.82 42.77
N ARG A 431 4.18 26.90 42.71
CA ARG A 431 5.53 27.13 43.27
C ARG A 431 6.21 28.35 42.63
N ILE A 432 6.08 28.50 41.31
CA ILE A 432 6.65 29.64 40.60
C ILE A 432 5.94 30.94 40.95
N ARG A 433 4.61 30.93 40.99
CA ARG A 433 3.83 32.10 41.42
C ARG A 433 4.24 32.55 42.82
N GLN A 434 4.37 31.61 43.75
CA GLN A 434 4.75 31.89 45.14
C GLN A 434 6.14 32.54 45.23
N ILE A 435 7.17 31.99 44.57
CA ILE A 435 8.52 32.58 44.63
C ILE A 435 8.56 33.98 44.00
N VAL A 436 7.78 34.22 42.94
CA VAL A 436 7.71 35.54 42.28
C VAL A 436 7.01 36.57 43.17
N TRP A 437 5.95 36.16 43.88
CA TRP A 437 5.22 36.97 44.84
C TRP A 437 6.09 37.38 46.05
N GLU A 438 6.84 36.43 46.61
CA GLU A 438 7.74 36.66 47.74
C GLU A 438 8.97 37.52 47.36
N THR A 439 9.33 37.56 46.07
CA THR A 439 10.51 38.27 45.58
C THR A 439 10.23 39.73 45.21
N LYS A 440 10.57 40.65 46.13
CA LYS A 440 10.52 42.11 45.91
C LYS A 440 11.44 42.56 44.76
N LYS A 441 11.04 43.61 44.02
CA LYS A 441 11.78 44.15 42.85
C LYS A 441 13.24 44.54 43.16
N GLY A 442 13.53 44.99 44.39
CA GLY A 442 14.89 45.38 44.80
C GLY A 442 15.86 44.23 45.02
N MET A 443 15.38 42.99 45.22
CA MET A 443 16.23 41.81 45.45
C MET A 443 16.95 41.38 44.16
N PRO A 444 18.10 40.70 44.22
CA PRO A 444 18.83 40.24 43.03
C PRO A 444 17.97 39.42 42.05
N LEU A 445 17.19 38.45 42.56
CA LEU A 445 16.23 37.69 41.75
C LEU A 445 15.10 38.59 41.21
N GLY A 446 14.67 39.57 42.01
CA GLY A 446 13.62 40.51 41.62
C GLY A 446 14.02 41.42 40.47
N LYS A 447 15.26 41.92 40.47
CA LYS A 447 15.85 42.68 39.35
C LYS A 447 16.02 41.82 38.10
N MET A 448 16.44 40.56 38.27
CA MET A 448 16.58 39.62 37.16
C MET A 448 15.22 39.32 36.48
N LEU A 449 14.16 39.13 37.26
CA LEU A 449 12.81 38.92 36.72
C LEU A 449 12.26 40.11 35.92
N GLU A 450 12.75 41.33 36.17
CA GLU A 450 12.40 42.54 35.42
C GLU A 450 13.30 42.75 34.19
N ASN A 451 14.57 42.39 34.29
CA ASN A 451 15.57 42.66 33.26
C ASN A 451 15.56 41.61 32.14
N VAL A 452 15.36 40.34 32.47
CA VAL A 452 15.34 39.27 31.46
C VAL A 452 14.04 39.34 30.70
N LYS A 453 14.12 39.52 29.38
CA LYS A 453 12.97 39.65 28.49
C LYS A 453 12.86 38.47 27.54
N VAL A 454 11.66 37.92 27.45
CA VAL A 454 11.27 36.90 26.47
C VAL A 454 10.18 37.55 25.60
N GLU A 455 10.33 37.52 24.27
CA GLU A 455 9.42 38.22 23.34
C GLU A 455 9.16 39.69 23.74
N GLY A 456 10.21 40.37 24.24
CA GLY A 456 10.15 41.78 24.66
C GLY A 456 9.50 42.05 26.02
N ARG A 457 8.88 41.04 26.67
CA ARG A 457 8.23 41.17 27.98
C ARG A 457 9.11 40.63 29.12
N PRO A 458 9.13 41.27 30.31
CA PRO A 458 9.88 40.78 31.46
C PRO A 458 9.41 39.39 31.94
N LEU A 459 10.32 38.55 32.43
CA LEU A 459 9.97 37.24 33.01
C LEU A 459 8.88 37.36 34.10
N ARG A 460 8.90 38.41 34.91
CA ARG A 460 7.89 38.64 35.94
C ARG A 460 6.46 38.61 35.39
N SER A 461 6.22 39.12 34.18
CA SER A 461 4.86 39.17 33.62
C SER A 461 4.32 37.80 33.27
N TYR A 462 5.18 36.82 32.97
CA TYR A 462 4.75 35.46 32.66
C TYR A 462 4.63 34.58 33.90
N LEU A 463 5.51 34.80 34.89
CA LEU A 463 5.64 33.93 36.05
C LEU A 463 4.82 34.39 37.27
N GLY A 464 4.46 35.68 37.32
CA GLY A 464 3.66 36.25 38.41
C GLY A 464 2.16 36.03 38.24
N GLU A 465 1.64 36.33 37.04
CA GLU A 465 0.25 36.09 36.66
C GLU A 465 0.23 35.12 35.49
N ILE A 466 0.02 33.84 35.79
CA ILE A 466 0.05 32.76 34.81
C ILE A 466 -1.24 32.81 33.98
N ILE A 467 -1.15 33.46 32.82
CA ILE A 467 -2.19 33.51 31.79
C ILE A 467 -1.71 32.65 30.62
N HIS A 468 -2.32 31.48 30.42
CA HIS A 468 -1.82 30.48 29.46
C HIS A 468 -1.83 31.00 28.01
N GLU A 469 -2.81 31.82 27.66
CA GLU A 469 -2.95 32.44 26.34
C GLU A 469 -1.84 33.45 26.03
N GLU A 470 -1.21 34.00 27.06
CA GLU A 470 -0.14 34.98 26.93
C GLU A 470 1.26 34.37 27.01
N MET A 471 1.40 33.07 27.28
CA MET A 471 2.71 32.43 27.37
C MET A 471 3.51 32.61 26.08
N PRO A 472 4.86 32.69 26.14
CA PRO A 472 5.68 32.97 24.96
C PRO A 472 5.47 31.99 23.80
N TYR A 473 5.14 30.74 24.13
CA TYR A 473 4.85 29.69 23.16
C TYR A 473 3.41 29.68 22.66
N ALA A 474 2.47 30.33 23.34
CA ALA A 474 1.03 30.13 23.14
C ALA A 474 0.55 30.52 21.75
N ALA A 475 0.97 31.67 21.22
CA ALA A 475 0.53 32.13 19.89
C ALA A 475 1.20 31.32 18.75
N ARG A 476 2.52 31.11 18.84
CA ARG A 476 3.31 30.39 17.82
C ARG A 476 2.91 28.91 17.74
N GLU A 477 2.79 28.23 18.87
CA GLU A 477 2.38 26.82 18.88
C GLU A 477 0.90 26.61 18.61
N ARG A 478 0.04 27.57 18.99
CA ARG A 478 -1.35 27.51 18.55
C ARG A 478 -1.43 27.52 17.02
N GLN A 479 -0.68 28.40 16.35
CA GLN A 479 -0.62 28.40 14.88
C GLN A 479 -0.13 27.07 14.32
N ASN A 480 0.98 26.51 14.84
CA ASN A 480 1.54 25.24 14.39
C ASN A 480 0.54 24.07 14.59
N VAL A 481 -0.03 23.94 15.78
CA VAL A 481 -1.01 22.90 16.12
C VAL A 481 -2.30 23.03 15.31
N THR A 482 -2.71 24.26 14.96
CA THR A 482 -3.89 24.49 14.10
C THR A 482 -3.61 24.43 12.60
N ALA A 483 -2.35 24.37 12.19
CA ALA A 483 -1.94 24.20 10.79
C ALA A 483 -1.70 22.72 10.44
N ASP A 484 -1.45 21.88 11.45
CA ASP A 484 -1.26 20.45 11.30
C ASP A 484 -2.61 19.71 11.24
N GLN A 485 -3.04 19.41 10.01
CA GLN A 485 -4.31 18.74 9.76
C GLN A 485 -4.37 17.33 10.37
N ASP A 486 -3.25 16.59 10.37
CA ASP A 486 -3.19 15.24 10.93
C ASP A 486 -3.38 15.29 12.45
N LEU A 487 -2.80 16.27 13.11
CA LEU A 487 -2.91 16.47 14.55
C LEU A 487 -4.32 16.91 14.96
N ILE A 488 -4.97 17.77 14.15
CA ILE A 488 -6.38 18.17 14.33
C ILE A 488 -7.29 16.95 14.23
N ASP A 489 -7.11 16.13 13.20
CA ASP A 489 -7.98 14.98 12.96
C ASP A 489 -7.79 13.90 14.02
N ALA A 490 -6.55 13.64 14.45
CA ALA A 490 -6.26 12.78 15.59
C ALA A 490 -6.92 13.27 16.89
N GLY A 491 -6.88 14.58 17.16
CA GLY A 491 -7.51 15.17 18.35
C GLY A 491 -9.03 15.04 18.36
N LYS A 492 -9.68 15.17 17.19
CA LYS A 492 -11.13 14.93 17.04
C LYS A 492 -11.47 13.47 17.25
N GLU A 493 -10.69 12.54 16.69
CA GLU A 493 -10.92 11.09 16.80
C GLU A 493 -10.88 10.59 18.25
N ILE A 494 -9.95 11.12 19.06
CA ILE A 494 -9.83 10.73 20.47
C ILE A 494 -10.73 11.53 21.42
N GLY A 495 -11.35 12.60 20.93
CA GLY A 495 -12.29 13.43 21.70
C GLY A 495 -11.61 14.43 22.65
N VAL A 496 -10.50 15.05 22.25
CA VAL A 496 -9.87 16.12 23.05
C VAL A 496 -10.85 17.29 23.20
N ARG A 497 -11.29 17.52 24.43
CA ARG A 497 -12.23 18.59 24.77
C ARG A 497 -11.60 19.94 24.42
N ASP A 498 -12.35 20.78 23.70
CA ASP A 498 -11.92 22.11 23.22
C ASP A 498 -10.76 22.10 22.21
N GLY A 499 -10.49 20.94 21.59
CA GLY A 499 -9.51 20.75 20.52
C GLY A 499 -8.06 20.60 21.01
N THR A 500 -7.16 20.21 20.10
CA THR A 500 -5.74 19.96 20.42
C THR A 500 -5.02 21.17 20.99
N ALA A 501 -5.42 22.39 20.60
CA ALA A 501 -4.88 23.63 21.16
C ALA A 501 -5.16 23.80 22.68
N ALA A 502 -6.19 23.13 23.23
CA ALA A 502 -6.45 23.15 24.67
C ALA A 502 -5.33 22.48 25.47
N LEU A 503 -4.60 21.53 24.87
CA LEU A 503 -3.47 20.85 25.51
C LEU A 503 -2.32 21.83 25.85
N LEU A 504 -2.22 22.98 25.17
CA LEU A 504 -1.22 24.01 25.48
C LEU A 504 -1.42 24.65 26.87
N LYS A 505 -2.63 24.51 27.44
CA LYS A 505 -2.97 25.02 28.79
C LYS A 505 -2.57 24.05 29.91
N ARG A 506 -2.08 22.86 29.57
CA ARG A 506 -1.65 21.86 30.54
C ARG A 506 -0.43 22.32 31.32
N GLU A 507 -0.40 22.02 32.62
CA GLU A 507 0.71 22.38 33.50
C GLU A 507 2.02 21.71 33.05
N GLU A 508 1.93 20.53 32.43
CA GLU A 508 3.05 19.82 31.82
C GLU A 508 3.76 20.65 30.72
N VAL A 509 3.00 21.42 29.95
CA VAL A 509 3.53 22.30 28.90
C VAL A 509 4.24 23.51 29.50
N PHE A 510 3.60 24.16 30.49
CA PHE A 510 4.22 25.26 31.25
C PHE A 510 5.54 24.81 31.88
N TYR A 511 5.53 23.67 32.56
CA TYR A 511 6.72 23.09 33.17
C TYR A 511 7.82 22.82 32.14
N ALA A 512 7.48 22.14 31.03
CA ALA A 512 8.44 21.79 29.99
C ALA A 512 9.12 23.02 29.38
N TYR A 513 8.34 24.07 29.10
CA TYR A 513 8.87 25.32 28.57
C TYR A 513 9.85 25.97 29.56
N TRP A 514 9.41 26.27 30.79
CA TRP A 514 10.24 27.02 31.74
C TRP A 514 11.43 26.23 32.27
N HIS A 515 11.29 24.93 32.51
CA HIS A 515 12.40 24.06 32.88
C HIS A 515 13.48 24.06 31.79
N THR A 516 13.08 23.94 30.52
CA THR A 516 14.02 23.96 29.41
C THR A 516 14.66 25.34 29.24
N PHE A 517 13.85 26.41 29.27
CA PHE A 517 14.32 27.78 29.18
C PHE A 517 15.37 28.07 30.26
N PHE A 518 15.10 27.79 31.54
CA PHE A 518 16.04 28.05 32.63
C PHE A 518 17.33 27.25 32.51
N ARG A 519 17.27 25.98 32.09
CA ARG A 519 18.46 25.15 31.89
C ARG A 519 19.35 25.68 30.76
N PHE A 520 18.76 26.05 29.63
CA PHE A 520 19.49 26.64 28.51
C PHE A 520 20.01 28.04 28.83
N ALA A 521 19.22 28.87 29.52
CA ALA A 521 19.61 30.19 29.98
C ALA A 521 20.78 30.12 30.98
N ARG A 522 20.77 29.17 31.92
CA ARG A 522 21.89 28.91 32.84
C ARG A 522 23.18 28.55 32.08
N LYS A 523 23.08 27.66 31.09
CA LYS A 523 24.22 27.20 30.28
C LYS A 523 24.83 28.33 29.43
N THR A 524 24.01 29.27 28.97
CA THR A 524 24.43 30.38 28.12
C THR A 524 24.87 31.62 28.90
N ALA A 525 24.35 31.84 30.11
CA ALA A 525 24.80 32.89 31.02
C ALA A 525 26.23 32.66 31.54
N GLY A 526 26.66 31.41 31.68
CA GLY A 526 28.03 31.06 32.12
C GLY A 526 29.10 31.05 31.03
N LYS A 527 28.76 31.37 29.77
CA LYS A 527 29.73 31.44 28.67
C LYS A 527 30.00 32.90 28.31
N ALA A 528 31.23 33.37 28.54
CA ALA A 528 31.72 34.62 27.94
C ALA A 528 31.53 34.53 26.42
N GLU A 529 31.13 35.64 25.79
CA GLU A 529 31.17 35.75 24.33
C GLU A 529 32.58 35.39 23.86
N LYS A 530 32.73 34.24 23.20
CA LYS A 530 33.83 34.12 22.25
C LYS A 530 33.50 35.13 21.15
N GLY A 531 34.27 36.21 21.12
CA GLY A 531 34.15 37.26 20.13
C GLY A 531 34.04 36.66 18.73
N GLY A 532 33.20 37.28 17.90
CA GLY A 532 33.08 36.91 16.52
C GLY A 532 34.44 37.01 15.82
N GLU A 533 34.81 35.94 15.13
CA GLU A 533 35.60 36.09 13.92
C GLU A 533 34.61 36.11 12.76
N SER A 534 34.44 37.31 12.23
CA SER A 534 33.99 37.56 10.88
C SER A 534 35.01 36.95 9.89
N ALA A 535 34.57 35.93 9.15
CA ALA A 535 34.91 35.66 7.75
C ALA A 535 33.89 34.66 7.19
#